data_AF-A0A8J4XDA9-F1
#
_entry.id   AF-A0A8J4XDA9-F1
#
_cell.length_a   1.000
_cell.length_b   1.000
_cell.length_c   1.000
_cell.angle_alpha   90.00
_cell.angle_beta   90.00
_cell.angle_gamma   90.00
#
_symmetry.space_group_name_H-M   'P 1'
#
loop_
_entity.id
_entity.type
_entity.pdbx_description
1 polymer ?
#
loop_
_entity_poly.entity_id
_entity_poly.type
_entity_poly.pdbx_seq_one_letter_code
_entity_poly.pdbx_strand_id
1 'polypeptide(L)' 'FRLGNSSLCPGISRLVLDQLCPAIRDILQDGLRPFKLDLIVGRRSNKPWSVVEAATQP' A
#
# COMPACT_ATOMS: atom_id res chain seq x y z
N PHE A 1 -0.03 -14.77 25.24
CA PHE A 1 -0.70 -14.68 23.93
C PHE A 1 0.24 -14.04 22.91
N ARG A 2 0.73 -14.80 21.91
CA ARG A 2 1.65 -14.33 20.85
C ARG A 2 0.96 -14.34 19.48
N LEU A 3 -0.30 -13.93 19.44
CA LEU A 3 -1.15 -13.96 18.23
C LEU A 3 -0.65 -13.01 17.13
N GLY A 4 0.14 -11.99 17.47
CA GLY A 4 0.73 -11.06 16.51
C GLY A 4 1.98 -11.57 15.79
N ASN A 5 2.48 -12.77 16.12
CA ASN A 5 3.61 -13.36 15.40
C ASN A 5 3.08 -14.19 14.23
N SER A 6 3.25 -13.67 13.01
CA SER A 6 2.82 -14.32 11.77
C SER A 6 3.48 -15.69 11.52
N SER A 7 4.68 -15.91 12.04
CA SER A 7 5.37 -17.21 11.96
C SER A 7 4.71 -18.27 12.86
N LEU A 8 4.18 -17.84 14.01
CA LEU A 8 3.49 -18.73 14.96
C LEU A 8 1.98 -18.85 14.69
N CYS A 9 1.39 -17.87 14.02
CA CYS A 9 -0.04 -17.77 13.75
C CYS A 9 -0.26 -17.32 12.30
N PRO A 10 -0.24 -18.24 11.31
CA PRO A 10 -0.47 -17.87 9.90
C PRO A 10 -1.89 -17.28 9.66
N GLY A 11 -2.82 -17.48 10.60
CA GLY A 11 -4.13 -16.81 10.56
C GLY A 11 -4.03 -15.28 10.65
N ILE A 12 -3.08 -14.73 11.41
CA ILE A 12 -2.93 -13.27 11.52
C ILE A 12 -2.36 -12.66 10.24
N SER A 13 -1.40 -13.32 9.59
CA SER A 13 -0.87 -12.83 8.31
C SER A 13 -1.92 -12.88 7.23
N ARG A 14 -2.71 -13.95 7.19
CA ARG A 14 -3.82 -14.06 6.25
C ARG A 14 -4.88 -12.99 6.47
N LEU A 15 -5.27 -12.71 7.72
CA LEU A 15 -6.23 -11.64 8.01
C LEU A 15 -5.70 -10.27 7.56
N VAL A 16 -4.43 -9.98 7.83
CA VAL A 16 -3.82 -8.70 7.42
C VAL A 16 -3.74 -8.61 5.90
N LEU A 17 -3.24 -9.63 5.21
CA LEU A 17 -3.04 -9.59 3.77
C LEU A 17 -4.34 -9.66 2.96
N ASP A 18 -5.34 -10.41 3.43
CA ASP A 18 -6.60 -10.62 2.71
C ASP A 18 -7.66 -9.55 3.04
N GLN A 19 -7.61 -8.92 4.21
CA GLN A 19 -8.65 -7.97 4.65
C GLN A 19 -8.11 -6.55 4.84
N LEU A 20 -7.04 -6.41 5.63
CA LEU A 20 -6.54 -5.09 6.01
C LEU A 20 -5.78 -4.42 4.86
N CYS A 21 -4.87 -5.14 4.18
CA CYS A 21 -4.09 -4.60 3.08
C CYS A 21 -4.96 -4.12 1.91
N PRO A 22 -5.98 -4.86 1.45
CA PRO A 22 -6.90 -4.37 0.42
C PRO A 22 -7.68 -3.14 0.87
N ALA A 23 -8.22 -3.12 2.10
CA ALA A 23 -8.97 -1.97 2.60
C ALA A 23 -8.12 -0.68 2.62
N ILE A 24 -6.87 -0.76 3.11
CA ILE A 24 -5.96 0.39 3.11
C ILE A 24 -5.57 0.77 1.67
N ARG A 25 -5.32 -0.22 0.80
CA ARG A 25 -5.02 0.04 -0.61
C ARG A 25 -6.16 0.78 -1.30
N ASP A 26 -7.39 0.37 -1.05
CA ASP A 26 -8.57 1.00 -1.66
C ASP A 26 -8.73 2.44 -1.16
N ILE A 27 -8.47 2.71 0.13
CA ILE A 27 -8.41 4.08 0.67
C ILE A 27 -7.32 4.91 -0.02
N LEU A 28 -6.14 4.33 -0.26
CA LEU A 28 -5.05 5.03 -0.96
C LEU A 28 -5.32 5.23 -2.46
N GLN A 29 -6.18 4.40 -3.05
CA GLN A 29 -6.61 4.53 -4.45
C GLN A 29 -7.79 5.49 -4.60
N ASP A 30 -8.58 5.68 -3.55
CA ASP A 30 -9.68 6.62 -3.55
C ASP A 30 -9.16 8.05 -3.76
N GLY A 31 -9.65 8.71 -4.80
CA GLY A 31 -9.17 10.03 -5.22
C GLY A 31 -7.77 10.06 -5.85
N LEU A 32 -7.10 8.92 -6.05
CA LEU A 32 -5.78 8.87 -6.67
C LEU A 32 -5.87 9.13 -8.17
N ARG A 33 -5.21 10.19 -8.64
CA ARG A 33 -5.11 10.48 -10.09
C ARG A 33 -4.44 9.30 -10.80
N PRO A 34 -4.92 8.84 -11.96
CA PRO A 34 -4.39 7.63 -12.61
C PRO A 34 -2.94 7.77 -13.09
N PHE A 35 -2.49 9.00 -13.33
CA PHE A 35 -1.15 9.31 -13.78
C PHE A 35 -0.57 10.51 -13.02
N LYS A 36 0.75 10.48 -12.80
CA LYS A 36 1.55 11.58 -12.27
C LYS A 36 2.61 11.95 -13.32
N LEU A 37 2.99 13.22 -13.36
CA LEU A 37 4.11 13.69 -14.17
C LEU A 37 5.41 13.56 -13.38
N ASP A 38 6.36 12.87 -13.98
CA ASP A 38 7.73 12.64 -13.53
C ASP A 38 8.68 13.46 -14.41
N LEU A 39 9.67 14.12 -13.82
CA LEU A 39 10.60 14.99 -14.55
C LEU A 39 11.53 14.22 -15.49
N ILE A 40 11.82 12.96 -15.18
CA ILE A 40 12.76 12.12 -15.94
C ILE A 40 11.97 11.22 -16.90
N VAL A 41 10.90 10.58 -16.40
CA VAL A 41 10.15 9.57 -17.16
C VAL A 41 8.93 10.14 -17.88
N GLY A 42 8.52 11.38 -17.57
CA GLY A 42 7.29 11.97 -18.12
C GLY A 42 6.04 11.39 -17.45
N ARG A 43 5.08 10.88 -18.24
CA ARG A 43 3.80 10.39 -17.67
C ARG A 43 3.95 8.98 -17.09
N ARG A 44 3.91 8.86 -15.76
CA ARG A 44 3.96 7.57 -15.04
C ARG A 44 2.60 7.23 -14.43
N SER A 45 2.23 5.95 -14.39
CA SER A 45 1.04 5.50 -13.65
C SER A 45 1.22 5.72 -12.15
N ASN A 46 0.22 6.33 -11.54
CA ASN A 46 0.25 6.64 -10.12
C ASN A 46 -0.31 5.43 -9.36
N LYS A 47 0.57 4.74 -8.64
CA LYS A 47 0.22 3.56 -7.84
C LYS A 47 0.13 3.96 -6.37
N PRO A 48 -0.55 3.18 -5.51
CA PRO A 48 -0.54 3.40 -4.06
C PRO A 48 0.89 3.48 -3.49
N TRP A 49 1.82 2.70 -4.04
CA TRP A 49 3.23 2.77 -3.68
C TRP A 49 3.87 4.14 -3.96
N SER A 50 3.45 4.84 -5.01
CA SER A 50 3.92 6.20 -5.32
C SER A 50 3.49 7.22 -4.26
N VAL A 51 2.36 7.00 -3.58
CA VAL A 51 1.90 7.81 -2.44
C VAL A 51 2.78 7.54 -1.22
N VAL A 52 3.02 6.26 -0.91
CA VAL A 52 3.90 5.84 0.19
C VAL A 52 5.29 6.44 0.00
N GLU A 53 5.89 6.25 -1.18
CA GLU A 53 7.21 6.77 -1.53
C GLU A 53 7.31 8.29 -1.33
N ALA A 54 6.29 9.04 -1.75
CA ALA A 54 6.25 10.49 -1.59
C ALA A 54 6.05 10.94 -0.13
N ALA A 55 5.30 10.20 0.68
CA ALA A 55 5.03 10.53 2.07
C ALA A 55 6.19 10.16 3.02
N THR A 56 7.06 9.24 2.61
CA THR A 56 8.21 8.80 3.41
C THR A 56 9.54 9.37 2.92
N GLN A 57 9.53 10.35 2.02
CA GLN A 57 10.73 11.16 1.75
C GLN A 57 11.09 11.95 3.02
N PRO A 58 12.39 12.07 3.36
CA PRO A 58 12.85 12.83 4.53
C PRO A 58 12.56 14.33 4.40
#